data_AF-A0A7R9Z695-F1
#
_entry.id   AF-A0A7R9Z695-F1
#
_cell.length_a   1.000
_cell.length_b   1.000
_cell.length_c   1.000
_cell.angle_alpha   90.00
_cell.angle_beta   90.00
_cell.angle_gamma   90.00
#
_symmetry.space_group_name_H-M   'P 1'
#
loop_
_entity.id
_entity.type
_entity.pdbx_description
1 polymer ?
#
loop_
_entity_poly.entity_id
_entity_poly.type
_entity_poly.pdbx_seq_one_letter_code
_entity_poly.pdbx_strand_id
1 'polypeptide(L)'
;AGLPSGAPAGMLLVSPNALRASLSESLEAVMEALAEALVVAAHEAVLSEVDATMGLAAELQARPTSLDAFSAFYAKYVEGQSGDEALLARQQAVLDMYDTLGEYGGRVPPQDQVLLDDLKDAQRIYKRSMADASVHVAERRAIAVEALGAAVADTTAALSGIIAELRGGAFDDAGAEVGSVLEKLGGVQARYDDVAEKAGRFKGYQELYELSASNFSDVEQAHKELSVHRAKWQLLADFERTANSWMKSTCDSLNPDDIQAKVDELSATNYKMLKSRREDSVVLRLKTSLDAFKWRMPLFAEVANPALQARHWAAIYGVLDLTYDEEDPPTPSKLLDYGIMEHFDAVQAQGAVATKEYSML
;
A
#
# COMPACT_ATOMS: atom_id res chain seq x y z
N ALA A 1 16.46 57.66 -24.11
CA ALA A 1 17.05 58.71 -24.96
C ALA A 1 16.23 58.79 -26.24
N GLY A 2 15.62 59.93 -26.57
CA GLY A 2 14.71 60.06 -27.70
C GLY A 2 15.42 60.15 -29.06
N LEU A 3 14.69 59.82 -30.14
CA LEU A 3 15.15 60.05 -31.51
C LEU A 3 15.43 61.55 -31.74
N PRO A 4 16.60 61.94 -32.31
CA PRO A 4 16.94 63.34 -32.55
C PRO A 4 15.92 64.03 -33.47
N SER A 5 15.86 65.36 -33.48
CA SER A 5 14.90 66.11 -34.31
C SER A 5 15.19 66.03 -35.82
N GLY A 6 16.41 65.63 -36.19
CA GLY A 6 16.87 65.40 -37.56
C GLY A 6 18.38 65.20 -37.57
N ALA A 7 18.90 64.55 -38.61
CA ALA A 7 20.34 64.42 -38.82
C ALA A 7 20.69 64.75 -40.27
N PRO A 8 21.73 65.57 -40.52
CA PRO A 8 22.23 65.81 -41.86
C PRO A 8 22.96 64.56 -42.40
N ALA A 9 22.65 64.17 -43.62
CA ALA A 9 23.30 63.11 -44.37
C ALA A 9 23.84 63.70 -45.69
N GLY A 10 25.05 64.26 -45.65
CA GLY A 10 25.62 65.00 -46.79
C GLY A 10 24.83 66.28 -47.07
N MET A 11 24.24 66.40 -48.27
CA MET A 11 23.41 67.55 -48.67
C MET A 11 21.91 67.40 -48.33
N LEU A 12 21.51 66.32 -47.65
CA LEU A 12 20.13 66.00 -47.33
C LEU A 12 19.88 66.07 -45.82
N LEU A 13 18.68 66.50 -45.40
CA LEU A 13 18.22 66.44 -44.01
C LEU A 13 17.27 65.24 -43.83
N VAL A 14 17.65 64.27 -42.99
CA VAL A 14 16.79 63.13 -42.69
C VAL A 14 15.88 63.48 -41.51
N SER A 15 14.57 63.47 -41.73
CA SER A 15 13.57 63.64 -40.68
C SER A 15 13.12 62.30 -40.12
N PRO A 16 13.29 62.04 -38.81
CA PRO A 16 12.84 60.80 -38.18
C PRO A 16 11.36 60.84 -37.80
N ASN A 17 10.58 61.84 -38.24
CA ASN A 17 9.19 62.00 -37.80
C ASN A 17 8.29 60.83 -38.21
N ALA A 18 8.43 60.31 -39.43
CA ALA A 18 7.66 59.14 -39.88
C ALA A 18 8.04 57.88 -39.10
N LEU A 19 9.34 57.69 -38.82
CA LEU A 19 9.83 56.60 -37.99
C LEU A 19 9.35 56.72 -36.53
N ARG A 20 9.35 57.94 -35.97
CA ARG A 20 8.84 58.23 -34.63
C ARG A 20 7.35 57.91 -34.53
N ALA A 21 6.55 58.33 -35.52
CA ALA A 21 5.13 58.05 -35.56
C ALA A 21 4.84 56.55 -35.64
N SER A 22 5.52 55.82 -36.53
CA SER A 22 5.35 54.37 -36.67
C SER A 22 5.79 53.60 -35.42
N LEU A 23 6.87 54.01 -34.75
CA LEU A 23 7.30 53.42 -33.49
C LEU A 23 6.34 53.72 -32.34
N SER A 24 5.78 54.93 -32.29
CA SER A 24 4.75 55.29 -31.30
C SER A 24 3.48 54.47 -31.48
N GLU A 25 2.98 54.33 -32.70
CA GLU A 25 1.80 53.51 -33.01
C GLU A 25 2.04 52.02 -32.67
N SER A 26 3.23 51.51 -32.99
CA SER A 26 3.62 50.14 -32.63
C SER A 26 3.72 49.94 -31.11
N LEU A 27 4.27 50.92 -30.38
CA LEU A 27 4.36 50.87 -28.93
C LEU A 27 2.99 50.95 -28.26
N GLU A 28 2.11 51.82 -28.76
CA GLU A 28 0.72 51.94 -28.29
C GLU A 28 -0.04 50.62 -28.49
N ALA A 29 0.07 49.99 -29.66
CA ALA A 29 -0.56 48.70 -29.93
C ALA A 29 -0.04 47.57 -29.03
N VAL A 30 1.27 47.54 -28.74
CA VAL A 30 1.84 46.57 -27.80
C VAL A 30 1.38 46.84 -26.36
N MET A 31 1.32 48.10 -25.95
CA MET A 31 0.82 48.48 -24.63
C MET A 31 -0.66 48.10 -24.45
N GLU A 32 -1.49 48.30 -25.47
CA GLU A 32 -2.90 47.90 -25.46
C GLU A 32 -3.04 46.38 -25.34
N ALA A 33 -2.31 45.61 -26.15
CA ALA A 33 -2.32 44.15 -26.07
C ALA A 33 -1.82 43.61 -24.71
N LEU A 34 -0.80 44.25 -24.12
CA LEU A 34 -0.31 43.90 -22.78
C LEU A 34 -1.34 44.25 -21.70
N ALA A 35 -2.04 45.38 -21.82
CA ALA A 35 -3.10 45.75 -20.89
C ALA A 35 -4.28 44.77 -20.95
N GLU A 36 -4.70 44.36 -22.15
CA GLU A 36 -5.73 43.33 -22.32
C GLU A 36 -5.33 41.98 -21.70
N ALA A 37 -4.10 41.53 -21.95
CA ALA A 37 -3.58 40.30 -21.36
C ALA A 37 -3.50 40.39 -19.82
N LEU A 38 -3.10 41.55 -19.30
CA LEU A 38 -3.04 41.81 -17.85
C LEU A 38 -4.43 41.81 -17.21
N VAL A 39 -5.46 42.34 -17.87
CA VAL A 39 -6.85 42.28 -17.39
C VAL A 39 -7.31 40.82 -17.24
N VAL A 40 -7.09 39.99 -18.26
CA VAL A 40 -7.48 38.57 -18.21
C VAL A 40 -6.73 37.85 -17.09
N ALA A 41 -5.41 38.04 -17.00
CA ALA A 41 -4.61 37.42 -15.96
C ALA A 41 -5.01 37.89 -14.54
N ALA A 42 -5.28 39.18 -14.35
CA ALA A 42 -5.70 39.73 -13.06
C ALA A 42 -7.09 39.24 -12.64
N HIS A 43 -8.01 39.09 -13.59
CA HIS A 43 -9.33 38.51 -13.38
C HIS A 43 -9.25 37.06 -12.89
N GLU A 44 -8.49 36.22 -13.60
CA GLU A 44 -8.30 34.82 -13.21
C GLU A 44 -7.63 34.70 -11.84
N ALA A 45 -6.63 35.56 -11.56
CA ALA A 45 -5.91 35.56 -10.30
C ALA A 45 -6.81 35.98 -9.12
N VAL A 46 -7.62 37.04 -9.25
CA VAL A 46 -8.52 37.47 -8.16
C VAL A 46 -9.59 36.42 -7.89
N LEU A 47 -10.19 35.83 -8.94
CA LEU A 47 -11.20 34.78 -8.77
C LEU A 47 -10.63 33.57 -8.03
N SER A 48 -9.45 33.10 -8.45
CA SER A 48 -8.77 31.98 -7.81
C SER A 48 -8.41 32.26 -6.35
N GLU A 49 -7.97 33.48 -6.03
CA GLU A 49 -7.60 33.85 -4.66
C GLU A 49 -8.81 34.04 -3.75
N VAL A 50 -9.94 34.52 -4.27
CA VAL A 50 -11.23 34.57 -3.55
C VAL A 50 -11.65 33.16 -3.15
N ASP A 51 -11.73 32.25 -4.12
CA ASP A 51 -12.14 30.87 -3.90
C ASP A 51 -11.21 30.14 -2.92
N ALA A 52 -9.89 30.30 -3.09
CA ALA A 52 -8.90 29.70 -2.20
C ALA A 52 -9.04 30.22 -0.75
N THR A 53 -9.19 31.55 -0.57
CA THR A 53 -9.31 32.17 0.75
C THR A 53 -10.61 31.76 1.44
N MET A 54 -11.72 31.67 0.70
CA MET A 54 -13.00 31.20 1.23
C MET A 54 -12.96 29.71 1.59
N GLY A 55 -12.29 28.87 0.79
CA GLY A 55 -12.09 27.45 1.08
C GLY A 55 -11.33 27.24 2.39
N LEU A 56 -10.20 27.94 2.58
CA LEU A 56 -9.43 27.90 3.82
C LEU A 56 -10.27 28.35 5.03
N ALA A 57 -11.07 29.40 4.86
CA ALA A 57 -11.94 29.88 5.94
C ALA A 57 -13.01 28.84 6.32
N ALA A 58 -13.59 28.13 5.34
CA ALA A 58 -14.61 27.11 5.58
C ALA A 58 -14.06 25.92 6.39
N GLU A 59 -12.84 25.47 6.12
CA GLU A 59 -12.19 24.37 6.87
C GLU A 59 -12.01 24.70 8.36
N LEU A 60 -11.87 26.00 8.70
CA LEU A 60 -11.66 26.49 10.07
C LEU A 60 -12.96 26.77 10.84
N GLN A 61 -14.13 26.58 10.23
CA GLN A 61 -15.42 26.78 10.90
C GLN A 61 -15.86 25.58 11.75
N ALA A 62 -15.30 24.40 11.49
CA ALA A 62 -15.64 23.19 12.24
C ALA A 62 -15.29 23.33 13.74
N ARG A 63 -16.09 22.70 14.61
CA ARG A 63 -15.83 22.63 16.07
C ARG A 63 -15.79 21.17 16.55
N PRO A 64 -14.80 20.40 16.08
CA PRO A 64 -14.69 18.98 16.42
C PRO A 64 -14.37 18.78 17.90
N THR A 65 -14.82 17.64 18.44
CA THR A 65 -14.69 17.28 19.86
C THR A 65 -13.99 15.94 20.09
N SER A 66 -14.05 15.02 19.12
CA SER A 66 -13.28 13.77 19.15
C SER A 66 -11.82 14.03 18.87
N LEU A 67 -10.93 13.21 19.46
CA LEU A 67 -9.48 13.30 19.24
C LEU A 67 -9.11 13.38 17.75
N ASP A 68 -9.59 12.44 16.93
CA ASP A 68 -9.20 12.35 15.52
C ASP A 68 -9.62 13.59 14.73
N ALA A 69 -10.90 13.99 14.84
CA ALA A 69 -11.40 15.17 14.14
C ALA A 69 -10.76 16.48 14.65
N PHE A 70 -10.43 16.57 15.95
CA PHE A 70 -9.71 17.72 16.49
C PHE A 70 -8.26 17.77 16.01
N SER A 71 -7.55 16.64 15.98
CA SER A 71 -6.19 16.58 15.43
C SER A 71 -6.16 16.99 13.95
N ALA A 72 -7.14 16.54 13.14
CA ALA A 72 -7.26 16.96 11.75
C ALA A 72 -7.51 18.47 11.61
N PHE A 73 -8.42 19.03 12.42
CA PHE A 73 -8.66 20.48 12.48
C PHE A 73 -7.43 21.26 12.94
N TYR A 74 -6.71 20.75 13.94
CA TYR A 74 -5.51 21.39 14.46
C TYR A 74 -4.39 21.41 13.41
N ALA A 75 -4.24 20.35 12.61
CA ALA A 75 -3.32 20.34 11.47
C ALA A 75 -3.63 21.46 10.48
N LYS A 76 -4.90 21.66 10.14
CA LYS A 76 -5.36 22.76 9.27
C LYS A 76 -5.11 24.13 9.86
N TYR A 77 -5.33 24.28 11.18
CA TYR A 77 -5.03 25.52 11.88
C TYR A 77 -3.52 25.86 11.88
N VAL A 78 -2.65 24.86 12.08
CA VAL A 78 -1.18 25.04 12.02
C VAL A 78 -0.73 25.35 10.59
N GLU A 79 -1.28 24.68 9.58
CA GLU A 79 -1.05 24.96 8.15
C GLU A 79 -1.47 26.40 7.80
N GLY A 80 -2.64 26.85 8.28
CA GLY A 80 -3.10 28.23 8.09
C GLY A 80 -2.20 29.26 8.77
N GLN A 81 -1.63 28.95 9.94
CA GLN A 81 -0.68 29.85 10.61
C GLN A 81 0.65 29.98 9.85
N SER A 82 1.22 28.88 9.38
CA SER A 82 2.49 28.90 8.64
C SER A 82 2.33 29.43 7.22
N GLY A 83 1.15 29.27 6.62
CA GLY A 83 0.80 29.74 5.29
C GLY A 83 0.31 31.20 5.21
N ASP A 84 0.08 31.88 6.34
CA ASP A 84 -0.53 33.22 6.36
C ASP A 84 0.30 34.26 5.58
N GLU A 85 1.63 34.24 5.75
CA GLU A 85 2.53 35.16 5.03
C GLU A 85 2.50 34.91 3.51
N ALA A 86 2.52 33.64 3.09
CA ALA A 86 2.45 33.28 1.69
C ALA A 86 1.09 33.63 1.07
N LEU A 87 -0.01 33.47 1.82
CA LEU A 87 -1.35 33.88 1.41
C LEU A 87 -1.41 35.39 1.20
N LEU A 88 -0.90 36.19 2.16
CA LEU A 88 -0.83 37.64 2.05
C LEU A 88 0.01 38.08 0.84
N ALA A 89 1.14 37.42 0.58
CA ALA A 89 1.97 37.73 -0.59
C ALA A 89 1.25 37.47 -1.92
N ARG A 90 0.52 36.36 -2.04
CA ARG A 90 -0.30 36.07 -3.23
C ARG A 90 -1.42 37.09 -3.42
N GLN A 91 -2.12 37.44 -2.35
CA GLN A 91 -3.18 38.45 -2.38
C GLN A 91 -2.62 39.83 -2.76
N GLN A 92 -1.44 40.20 -2.27
CA GLN A 92 -0.77 41.44 -2.66
C GLN A 92 -0.38 41.44 -4.13
N ALA A 93 0.12 40.32 -4.67
CA ALA A 93 0.45 40.21 -6.09
C ALA A 93 -0.77 40.48 -6.98
N VAL A 94 -1.98 40.04 -6.59
CA VAL A 94 -3.22 40.35 -7.31
C VAL A 94 -3.49 41.86 -7.30
N LEU A 95 -3.32 42.54 -6.16
CA LEU A 95 -3.49 43.98 -6.07
C LEU A 95 -2.47 44.72 -6.95
N ASP A 96 -1.22 44.29 -6.94
CA ASP A 96 -0.13 44.87 -7.75
C ASP A 96 -0.43 44.73 -9.26
N MET A 97 -1.10 43.65 -9.69
CA MET A 97 -1.53 43.47 -11.08
C MET A 97 -2.56 44.54 -11.49
N TYR A 98 -3.55 44.84 -10.63
CA TYR A 98 -4.55 45.88 -10.90
C TYR A 98 -3.97 47.30 -10.79
N ASP A 99 -3.01 47.53 -9.88
CA ASP A 99 -2.29 48.80 -9.79
C ASP A 99 -1.47 49.04 -11.06
N THR A 100 -0.73 48.03 -11.52
CA THR A 100 0.01 48.07 -12.80
C THR A 100 -0.92 48.36 -13.98
N LEU A 101 -2.10 47.73 -14.02
CA LEU A 101 -3.09 47.99 -15.06
C LEU A 101 -3.52 49.47 -15.07
N GLY A 102 -3.72 50.07 -13.89
CA GLY A 102 -4.06 51.49 -13.74
C GLY A 102 -2.91 52.43 -14.17
N GLU A 103 -1.66 52.10 -13.83
CA GLU A 103 -0.48 52.88 -14.20
C GLU A 103 -0.29 53.01 -15.71
N TYR A 104 -0.60 51.95 -16.46
CA TYR A 104 -0.49 51.92 -17.93
C TYR A 104 -1.79 52.35 -18.64
N GLY A 105 -2.73 52.97 -17.94
CA GLY A 105 -3.93 53.60 -18.53
C GLY A 105 -5.11 52.66 -18.76
N GLY A 106 -5.01 51.41 -18.31
CA GLY A 106 -6.12 50.47 -18.25
C GLY A 106 -7.14 50.85 -17.18
N ARG A 107 -8.35 50.29 -17.29
CA ARG A 107 -9.41 50.46 -16.27
C ARG A 107 -9.82 49.11 -15.74
N VAL A 108 -9.96 49.01 -14.42
CA VAL A 108 -10.48 47.82 -13.76
C VAL A 108 -11.94 47.61 -14.18
N PRO A 109 -12.30 46.47 -14.79
CA PRO A 109 -13.67 46.13 -15.14
C PRO A 109 -14.61 46.17 -13.92
N PRO A 110 -15.90 46.55 -14.08
CA PRO A 110 -16.84 46.56 -12.95
C PRO A 110 -17.03 45.21 -12.26
N GLN A 111 -16.90 44.09 -13.01
CA GLN A 111 -16.97 42.74 -12.46
C GLN A 111 -15.78 42.46 -11.53
N ASP A 112 -14.59 42.93 -11.89
CA ASP A 112 -13.36 42.75 -11.12
C ASP A 112 -13.36 43.65 -9.86
N GLN A 113 -14.02 44.81 -9.92
CA GLN A 113 -14.24 45.63 -8.73
C GLN A 113 -15.06 44.88 -7.67
N VAL A 114 -16.08 44.14 -8.10
CA VAL A 114 -16.85 43.26 -7.21
C VAL A 114 -15.95 42.15 -6.65
N LEU A 115 -15.16 41.47 -7.49
CA LEU A 115 -14.25 40.41 -7.05
C LEU A 115 -13.16 40.91 -6.08
N LEU A 116 -12.66 42.14 -6.25
CA LEU A 116 -11.72 42.77 -5.32
C LEU A 116 -12.37 43.09 -3.97
N ASP A 117 -13.65 43.46 -3.95
CA ASP A 117 -14.40 43.63 -2.71
C ASP A 117 -14.72 42.28 -2.05
N ASP A 118 -15.08 41.27 -2.85
CA ASP A 118 -15.25 39.88 -2.39
C ASP A 118 -13.94 39.33 -1.80
N LEU A 119 -12.78 39.65 -2.37
CA LEU A 119 -11.47 39.27 -1.84
C LEU A 119 -11.22 39.89 -0.46
N LYS A 120 -11.54 41.18 -0.27
CA LYS A 120 -11.43 41.83 1.05
C LYS A 120 -12.37 41.19 2.07
N ASP A 121 -13.56 40.83 1.65
CA ASP A 121 -14.53 40.15 2.50
C ASP A 121 -14.07 38.73 2.84
N ALA A 122 -13.55 37.97 1.88
CA ALA A 122 -12.93 36.66 2.09
C ALA A 122 -11.74 36.74 3.07
N GLN A 123 -10.86 37.73 2.93
CA GLN A 123 -9.78 38.00 3.89
C GLN A 123 -10.32 38.25 5.30
N ARG A 124 -11.39 39.04 5.45
CA ARG A 124 -12.01 39.33 6.75
C ARG A 124 -12.60 38.07 7.37
N ILE A 125 -13.28 37.25 6.56
CA ILE A 125 -13.87 35.98 6.98
C ILE A 125 -12.78 35.00 7.40
N TYR A 126 -11.70 34.88 6.64
CA TYR A 126 -10.56 34.03 6.99
C TYR A 126 -9.91 34.47 8.30
N LYS A 127 -9.60 35.76 8.47
CA LYS A 127 -9.03 36.31 9.71
C LYS A 127 -9.92 36.04 10.92
N ARG A 128 -11.24 36.21 10.78
CA ARG A 128 -12.20 35.87 11.84
C ARG A 128 -12.20 34.36 12.13
N SER A 129 -12.20 33.53 11.10
CA SER A 129 -12.21 32.07 11.25
C SER A 129 -10.93 31.57 11.94
N MET A 130 -9.78 32.16 11.62
CA MET A 130 -8.50 31.91 12.30
C MET A 130 -8.53 32.36 13.77
N ALA A 131 -9.11 33.52 14.07
CA ALA A 131 -9.27 33.99 15.44
C ALA A 131 -10.19 33.05 16.26
N ASP A 132 -11.35 32.69 15.70
CA ASP A 132 -12.28 31.78 16.36
C ASP A 132 -11.69 30.37 16.51
N ALA A 133 -10.91 29.90 15.53
CA ALA A 133 -10.16 28.64 15.60
C ALA A 133 -9.10 28.68 16.72
N SER A 134 -8.38 29.80 16.88
CA SER A 134 -7.38 29.95 17.95
C SER A 134 -7.98 29.80 19.35
N VAL A 135 -9.20 30.34 19.56
CA VAL A 135 -9.94 30.19 20.84
C VAL A 135 -10.32 28.73 21.06
N HIS A 136 -10.90 28.07 20.06
CA HIS A 136 -11.27 26.65 20.15
C HIS A 136 -10.05 25.76 20.42
N VAL A 137 -8.93 26.02 19.75
CA VAL A 137 -7.66 25.30 19.98
C VAL A 137 -7.17 25.51 21.39
N ALA A 138 -7.15 26.74 21.90
CA ALA A 138 -6.71 27.04 23.26
C ALA A 138 -7.53 26.30 24.32
N GLU A 139 -8.86 26.20 24.12
CA GLU A 139 -9.76 25.50 25.03
C GLU A 139 -9.62 23.96 24.97
N ARG A 140 -9.38 23.41 23.78
CA ARG A 140 -9.43 21.95 23.55
C ARG A 140 -8.09 21.25 23.56
N ARG A 141 -6.99 21.94 23.29
CA ARG A 141 -5.67 21.32 23.12
C ARG A 141 -5.25 20.50 24.34
N ALA A 142 -5.45 21.01 25.55
CA ALA A 142 -5.10 20.28 26.77
C ALA A 142 -5.87 18.95 26.89
N ILE A 143 -7.18 18.99 26.62
CA ILE A 143 -8.05 17.81 26.66
C ILE A 143 -7.63 16.80 25.58
N ALA A 144 -7.32 17.28 24.37
CA ALA A 144 -6.88 16.43 23.28
C ALA A 144 -5.52 15.75 23.56
N VAL A 145 -4.58 16.48 24.17
CA VAL A 145 -3.27 15.94 24.56
C VAL A 145 -3.42 14.89 25.67
N GLU A 146 -4.28 15.11 26.65
CA GLU A 146 -4.57 14.12 27.70
C GLU A 146 -5.24 12.87 27.12
N ALA A 147 -6.25 13.04 26.25
CA ALA A 147 -6.92 11.94 25.56
C ALA A 147 -5.94 11.14 24.67
N LEU A 148 -5.02 11.83 23.98
CA LEU A 148 -3.96 11.19 23.20
C LEU A 148 -3.03 10.37 24.11
N GLY A 149 -2.63 10.92 25.26
CA GLY A 149 -1.80 10.20 26.23
C GLY A 149 -2.45 8.90 26.70
N ALA A 150 -3.74 8.93 27.04
CA ALA A 150 -4.52 7.75 27.41
C ALA A 150 -4.60 6.74 26.24
N ALA A 151 -4.92 7.21 25.03
CA ALA A 151 -5.01 6.35 23.85
C ALA A 151 -3.68 5.68 23.47
N VAL A 152 -2.55 6.39 23.65
CA VAL A 152 -1.21 5.83 23.46
C VAL A 152 -0.91 4.74 24.50
N ALA A 153 -1.28 4.97 25.76
CA ALA A 153 -1.11 3.99 26.83
C ALA A 153 -1.92 2.71 26.55
N ASP A 154 -3.20 2.87 26.17
CA ASP A 154 -4.08 1.76 25.80
C ASP A 154 -3.54 0.98 24.59
N THR A 155 -3.05 1.69 23.56
CA THR A 155 -2.44 1.07 22.37
C THR A 155 -1.19 0.27 22.75
N THR A 156 -0.35 0.82 23.62
CA THR A 156 0.87 0.14 24.11
C THR A 156 0.52 -1.10 24.92
N ALA A 157 -0.50 -1.01 25.78
CA ALA A 157 -0.99 -2.15 26.55
C ALA A 157 -1.59 -3.24 25.64
N ALA A 158 -2.32 -2.86 24.58
CA ALA A 158 -2.86 -3.79 23.59
C ALA A 158 -1.75 -4.53 22.82
N LEU A 159 -0.70 -3.82 22.38
CA LEU A 159 0.48 -4.43 21.74
C LEU A 159 1.17 -5.42 22.68
N SER A 160 1.40 -5.02 23.93
CA SER A 160 1.97 -5.89 24.97
C SER A 160 1.12 -7.13 25.19
N GLY A 161 -0.22 -6.99 25.20
CA GLY A 161 -1.16 -8.11 25.30
C GLY A 161 -1.06 -9.08 24.13
N ILE A 162 -0.97 -8.57 22.90
CA ILE A 162 -0.78 -9.39 21.69
C ILE A 162 0.56 -10.14 21.76
N ILE A 163 1.65 -9.46 22.15
CA ILE A 163 2.97 -10.09 22.30
C ILE A 163 2.91 -11.20 23.37
N ALA A 164 2.26 -10.95 24.50
CA ALA A 164 2.09 -11.93 25.57
C ALA A 164 1.26 -13.15 25.12
N GLU A 165 0.18 -12.94 24.36
CA GLU A 165 -0.64 -14.01 23.78
C GLU A 165 0.20 -14.90 22.83
N LEU A 166 0.97 -14.28 21.94
CA LEU A 166 1.83 -14.99 20.99
C LEU A 166 2.93 -15.80 21.69
N ARG A 167 3.53 -15.23 22.74
CA ARG A 167 4.57 -15.90 23.54
C ARG A 167 4.02 -16.89 24.56
N GLY A 168 2.71 -16.91 24.78
CA GLY A 168 2.04 -17.73 25.80
C GLY A 168 1.96 -19.22 25.46
N GLY A 169 2.51 -19.66 24.33
CA GLY A 169 2.51 -21.07 23.91
C GLY A 169 1.20 -21.55 23.25
N ALA A 170 0.20 -20.68 23.12
CA ALA A 170 -1.10 -21.01 22.52
C ALA A 170 -1.01 -21.49 21.06
N PHE A 171 0.11 -21.17 20.39
CA PHE A 171 0.38 -21.48 18.98
C PHE A 171 1.54 -22.47 18.78
N ASP A 172 1.95 -23.16 19.86
CA ASP A 172 3.08 -24.08 19.88
C ASP A 172 2.67 -25.54 20.10
N ASP A 173 1.37 -25.84 20.08
CA ASP A 173 0.88 -27.22 20.10
C ASP A 173 0.98 -27.86 18.72
N ALA A 174 1.92 -28.81 18.56
CA ALA A 174 2.08 -29.56 17.33
C ALA A 174 0.89 -30.47 17.00
N GLY A 175 0.07 -30.86 17.99
CA GLY A 175 -1.11 -31.70 17.79
C GLY A 175 -2.34 -30.93 17.32
N ALA A 176 -2.30 -29.60 17.33
CA ALA A 176 -3.44 -28.78 16.98
C ALA A 176 -3.81 -28.88 15.48
N GLU A 177 -5.09 -28.71 15.22
CA GLU A 177 -5.65 -28.68 13.86
C GLU A 177 -5.26 -27.37 13.16
N VAL A 178 -4.69 -27.50 11.97
CA VAL A 178 -4.01 -26.40 11.26
C VAL A 178 -4.97 -25.27 10.90
N GLY A 179 -6.18 -25.59 10.43
CA GLY A 179 -7.20 -24.61 10.07
C GLY A 179 -7.62 -23.74 11.25
N SER A 180 -7.93 -24.36 12.39
CA SER A 180 -8.32 -23.68 13.62
C SER A 180 -7.22 -22.76 14.15
N VAL A 181 -5.96 -23.19 14.09
CA VAL A 181 -4.83 -22.34 14.50
C VAL A 181 -4.64 -21.14 13.57
N LEU A 182 -4.73 -21.36 12.25
CA LEU A 182 -4.64 -20.28 11.27
C LEU A 182 -5.80 -19.27 11.39
N GLU A 183 -7.01 -19.73 11.70
CA GLU A 183 -8.16 -18.88 11.98
C GLU A 183 -7.90 -17.98 13.20
N LYS A 184 -7.43 -18.56 14.31
CA LYS A 184 -7.06 -17.79 15.51
C LYS A 184 -5.94 -16.78 15.22
N LEU A 185 -4.90 -17.18 14.49
CA LEU A 185 -3.83 -16.28 14.05
C LEU A 185 -4.33 -15.19 13.09
N GLY A 186 -5.40 -15.46 12.32
CA GLY A 186 -6.15 -14.46 11.55
C GLY A 186 -6.80 -13.41 12.45
N GLY A 187 -7.44 -13.85 13.53
CA GLY A 187 -8.01 -12.95 14.54
C GLY A 187 -6.95 -12.10 15.27
N VAL A 188 -5.78 -12.68 15.57
CA VAL A 188 -4.65 -11.92 16.14
C VAL A 188 -4.12 -10.91 15.13
N GLN A 189 -4.00 -11.27 13.85
CA GLN A 189 -3.57 -10.35 12.78
C GLN A 189 -4.50 -9.15 12.65
N ALA A 190 -5.82 -9.38 12.58
CA ALA A 190 -6.78 -8.28 12.48
C ALA A 190 -6.69 -7.32 13.69
N ARG A 191 -6.50 -7.86 14.90
CA ARG A 191 -6.27 -7.04 16.11
C ARG A 191 -4.95 -6.28 16.04
N TYR A 192 -3.87 -6.92 15.57
CA TYR A 192 -2.57 -6.29 15.40
C TYR A 192 -2.64 -5.14 14.39
N ASP A 193 -3.28 -5.34 13.23
CA ASP A 193 -3.37 -4.33 12.17
C ASP A 193 -4.10 -3.06 12.66
N ASP A 194 -5.24 -3.21 13.35
CA ASP A 194 -5.98 -2.10 13.96
C ASP A 194 -5.13 -1.33 14.99
N VAL A 195 -4.39 -2.04 15.85
CA VAL A 195 -3.56 -1.42 16.87
C VAL A 195 -2.32 -0.75 16.26
N ALA A 196 -1.73 -1.33 15.21
CA ALA A 196 -0.60 -0.77 14.49
C ALA A 196 -0.98 0.50 13.72
N GLU A 197 -2.15 0.53 13.09
CA GLU A 197 -2.69 1.73 12.44
C GLU A 197 -2.89 2.86 13.47
N LYS A 198 -3.50 2.54 14.62
CA LYS A 198 -3.66 3.49 15.74
C LYS A 198 -2.32 4.03 16.24
N ALA A 199 -1.32 3.17 16.41
CA ALA A 199 0.01 3.57 16.84
C ALA A 199 0.65 4.57 15.85
N GLY A 200 0.59 4.28 14.54
CA GLY A 200 1.09 5.19 13.51
C GLY A 200 0.37 6.54 13.50
N ARG A 201 -0.96 6.51 13.60
CA ARG A 201 -1.79 7.72 13.67
C ARG A 201 -1.49 8.57 14.91
N PHE A 202 -1.39 7.94 16.08
CA PHE A 202 -1.10 8.64 17.33
C PHE A 202 0.32 9.18 17.39
N LYS A 203 1.29 8.50 16.78
CA LYS A 203 2.63 9.07 16.58
C LYS A 203 2.57 10.37 15.78
N GLY A 204 1.82 10.39 14.67
CA GLY A 204 1.59 11.62 13.90
C GLY A 204 0.91 12.72 14.71
N TYR A 205 -0.03 12.38 15.60
CA TYR A 205 -0.64 13.36 16.51
C TYR A 205 0.35 13.89 17.56
N GLN A 206 1.23 13.04 18.11
CA GLN A 206 2.27 13.48 19.04
C GLN A 206 3.22 14.47 18.36
N GLU A 207 3.64 14.20 17.13
CA GLU A 207 4.48 15.10 16.34
C GLU A 207 3.74 16.42 16.03
N LEU A 208 2.47 16.35 15.64
CA LEU A 208 1.63 17.52 15.35
C LEU A 208 1.45 18.42 16.59
N TYR A 209 1.31 17.83 17.78
CA TYR A 209 1.22 18.57 19.03
C TYR A 209 2.58 18.97 19.62
N GLU A 210 3.68 18.73 18.90
CA GLU A 210 5.06 19.00 19.34
C GLU A 210 5.43 18.28 20.65
N LEU A 211 4.87 17.09 20.84
CA LEU A 211 5.17 16.20 21.96
C LEU A 211 6.33 15.27 21.61
N SER A 212 6.96 14.69 22.64
CA SER A 212 7.95 13.63 22.43
C SER A 212 7.27 12.40 21.84
N ALA A 213 7.50 12.14 20.55
CA ALA A 213 6.91 11.03 19.83
C ALA A 213 7.34 9.69 20.44
N SER A 214 6.37 8.82 20.71
CA SER A 214 6.64 7.46 21.15
C SER A 214 7.25 6.66 20.00
N ASN A 215 8.25 5.82 20.31
CA ASN A 215 8.94 5.01 19.30
C ASN A 215 8.13 3.78 18.87
N PHE A 216 7.08 3.42 19.62
CA PHE A 216 6.20 2.26 19.37
C PHE A 216 6.97 0.99 18.98
N SER A 217 8.11 0.71 19.65
CA SER A 217 8.95 -0.47 19.36
C SER A 217 8.18 -1.79 19.46
N ASP A 218 7.12 -1.81 20.26
CA ASP A 218 6.26 -2.96 20.46
C ASP A 218 5.47 -3.32 19.21
N VAL A 219 5.25 -2.38 18.27
CA VAL A 219 4.63 -2.66 16.97
C VAL A 219 5.51 -3.60 16.14
N GLU A 220 6.81 -3.30 16.06
CA GLU A 220 7.78 -4.14 15.35
C GLU A 220 7.93 -5.50 16.03
N GLN A 221 7.93 -5.52 17.37
CA GLN A 221 8.03 -6.75 18.14
C GLN A 221 6.80 -7.65 17.94
N ALA A 222 5.59 -7.10 18.04
CA ALA A 222 4.34 -7.82 17.82
C ALA A 222 4.28 -8.40 16.40
N HIS A 223 4.65 -7.59 15.39
CA HIS A 223 4.73 -8.05 14.01
C HIS A 223 5.67 -9.24 13.84
N LYS A 224 6.87 -9.15 14.45
CA LYS A 224 7.88 -10.19 14.35
C LYS A 224 7.40 -11.51 14.97
N GLU A 225 6.80 -11.46 16.16
CA GLU A 225 6.27 -12.68 16.79
C GLU A 225 5.12 -13.26 15.97
N LEU A 226 4.18 -12.42 15.52
CA LEU A 226 3.04 -12.85 14.72
C LEU A 226 3.47 -13.51 13.41
N SER A 227 4.42 -12.87 12.71
CA SER A 227 4.98 -13.36 11.45
C SER A 227 5.60 -14.75 11.61
N VAL A 228 6.32 -14.99 12.72
CA VAL A 228 6.91 -16.30 13.01
C VAL A 228 5.84 -17.37 13.15
N HIS A 229 4.81 -17.14 13.98
CA HIS A 229 3.76 -18.14 14.18
C HIS A 229 2.97 -18.39 12.90
N ARG A 230 2.61 -17.34 12.15
CA ARG A 230 1.94 -17.50 10.86
C ARG A 230 2.79 -18.27 9.86
N ALA A 231 4.09 -17.96 9.75
CA ALA A 231 4.97 -18.61 8.78
C ALA A 231 5.07 -20.13 9.00
N LYS A 232 5.23 -20.59 10.25
CA LYS A 232 5.33 -22.03 10.53
C LYS A 232 4.01 -22.78 10.26
N TRP A 233 2.88 -22.20 10.67
CA TRP A 233 1.56 -22.82 10.48
C TRP A 233 1.12 -22.78 9.01
N GLN A 234 1.43 -21.70 8.28
CA GLN A 234 1.14 -21.60 6.85
C GLN A 234 1.96 -22.60 6.05
N LEU A 235 3.26 -22.76 6.37
CA LEU A 235 4.11 -23.73 5.68
C LEU A 235 3.61 -25.17 5.90
N LEU A 236 3.16 -25.49 7.12
CA LEU A 236 2.53 -26.78 7.43
C LEU A 236 1.22 -26.97 6.66
N ALA A 237 0.35 -25.96 6.65
CA ALA A 237 -0.91 -25.98 5.90
C ALA A 237 -0.69 -26.18 4.40
N ASP A 238 0.29 -25.47 3.83
CA ASP A 238 0.65 -25.57 2.43
C ASP A 238 1.10 -26.98 2.10
N PHE A 239 1.99 -27.56 2.92
CA PHE A 239 2.42 -28.95 2.74
C PHE A 239 1.26 -29.95 2.86
N GLU A 240 0.43 -29.88 3.91
CA GLU A 240 -0.67 -30.83 4.12
C GLU A 240 -1.68 -30.76 2.97
N ARG A 241 -2.00 -29.55 2.50
CA ARG A 241 -2.87 -29.33 1.36
C ARG A 241 -2.28 -29.90 0.07
N THR A 242 -1.02 -29.59 -0.25
CA THR A 242 -0.39 -30.07 -1.49
C THR A 242 -0.18 -31.58 -1.47
N ALA A 243 0.26 -32.14 -0.33
CA ALA A 243 0.44 -33.57 -0.16
C ALA A 243 -0.89 -34.32 -0.32
N ASN A 244 -1.96 -33.85 0.32
CA ASN A 244 -3.30 -34.43 0.17
C ASN A 244 -3.82 -34.34 -1.27
N SER A 245 -3.52 -33.24 -1.98
CA SER A 245 -3.85 -33.09 -3.39
C SER A 245 -3.14 -34.15 -4.23
N TRP A 246 -1.81 -34.27 -4.12
CA TRP A 246 -1.04 -35.25 -4.90
C TRP A 246 -1.45 -36.69 -4.61
N MET A 247 -1.80 -37.00 -3.36
CA MET A 247 -2.25 -38.35 -2.98
C MET A 247 -3.62 -38.71 -3.59
N LYS A 248 -4.47 -37.72 -3.85
CA LYS A 248 -5.84 -37.90 -4.38
C LYS A 248 -5.97 -37.70 -5.88
N SER A 249 -5.00 -37.04 -6.50
CA SER A 249 -4.91 -36.91 -7.95
C SER A 249 -4.74 -38.28 -8.62
N THR A 250 -5.26 -38.40 -9.84
CA THR A 250 -5.05 -39.58 -10.69
C THR A 250 -3.59 -39.67 -11.09
N CYS A 251 -3.04 -40.88 -11.16
CA CYS A 251 -1.62 -41.10 -11.40
C CYS A 251 -1.11 -40.48 -12.71
N ASP A 252 -1.93 -40.45 -13.75
CA ASP A 252 -1.64 -39.85 -15.05
C ASP A 252 -1.53 -38.31 -15.05
N SER A 253 -2.16 -37.65 -14.07
CA SER A 253 -2.15 -36.18 -13.94
C SER A 253 -0.95 -35.65 -13.14
N LEU A 254 -0.16 -36.54 -12.54
CA LEU A 254 0.94 -36.18 -11.67
C LEU A 254 2.23 -35.93 -12.47
N ASN A 255 3.02 -34.97 -12.02
CA ASN A 255 4.38 -34.75 -12.50
C ASN A 255 5.38 -34.96 -11.35
N PRO A 256 6.14 -36.07 -11.34
CA PRO A 256 7.10 -36.37 -10.28
C PRO A 256 8.16 -35.28 -10.07
N ASP A 257 8.63 -34.64 -11.15
CA ASP A 257 9.65 -33.60 -11.07
C ASP A 257 9.11 -32.35 -10.37
N ASP A 258 7.87 -31.94 -10.67
CA ASP A 258 7.21 -30.80 -10.02
C ASP A 258 6.96 -31.08 -8.53
N ILE A 259 6.53 -32.30 -8.20
CA ILE A 259 6.31 -32.73 -6.82
C ILE A 259 7.64 -32.71 -6.05
N GLN A 260 8.69 -33.29 -6.62
CA GLN A 260 10.02 -33.32 -6.02
C GLN A 260 10.55 -31.91 -5.77
N ALA A 261 10.46 -31.03 -6.78
CA ALA A 261 10.87 -29.63 -6.66
C ALA A 261 10.13 -28.92 -5.51
N LYS A 262 8.81 -29.14 -5.38
CA LYS A 262 8.02 -28.52 -4.31
C LYS A 262 8.35 -29.10 -2.93
N VAL A 263 8.55 -30.41 -2.81
CA VAL A 263 8.97 -31.06 -1.55
C VAL A 263 10.34 -30.54 -1.11
N ASP A 264 11.27 -30.32 -2.05
CA ASP A 264 12.59 -29.77 -1.77
C ASP A 264 12.53 -28.30 -1.34
N GLU A 265 11.67 -27.48 -1.98
CA GLU A 265 11.40 -26.10 -1.58
C GLU A 265 10.88 -26.02 -0.13
N LEU A 266 9.87 -26.83 0.19
CA LEU A 266 9.28 -26.91 1.53
C LEU A 266 10.30 -27.41 2.56
N SER A 267 11.10 -28.41 2.19
CA SER A 267 12.18 -28.96 3.02
C SER A 267 13.27 -27.92 3.32
N ALA A 268 13.70 -27.16 2.31
CA ALA A 268 14.70 -26.12 2.47
C ALA A 268 14.20 -25.00 3.39
N THR A 269 12.94 -24.61 3.25
CA THR A 269 12.30 -23.60 4.10
C THR A 269 12.17 -24.09 5.54
N ASN A 270 11.69 -25.32 5.74
CA ASN A 270 11.59 -25.96 7.05
C ASN A 270 12.97 -26.07 7.74
N TYR A 271 14.03 -26.42 6.99
CA TYR A 271 15.40 -26.47 7.51
C TYR A 271 15.91 -25.10 7.98
N LYS A 272 15.60 -24.02 7.26
CA LYS A 272 15.92 -22.65 7.70
C LYS A 272 15.20 -22.31 9.01
N MET A 273 13.92 -22.68 9.14
CA MET A 273 13.15 -22.47 10.38
C MET A 273 13.80 -23.24 11.56
N LEU A 274 14.13 -24.52 11.37
CA LEU A 274 14.80 -25.34 12.40
C LEU A 274 16.16 -24.78 12.85
N LYS A 275 16.93 -24.15 11.95
CA LYS A 275 18.18 -23.48 12.33
C LYS A 275 17.95 -22.34 13.32
N SER A 276 16.88 -21.59 13.12
CA SER A 276 16.53 -20.45 13.98
C SER A 276 15.82 -20.88 15.27
N ARG A 277 15.03 -21.96 15.23
CA ARG A 277 14.18 -22.44 16.33
C ARG A 277 14.19 -23.96 16.38
N ARG A 278 15.23 -24.52 17.01
CA ARG A 278 15.53 -25.96 16.99
C ARG A 278 14.48 -26.82 17.71
N GLU A 279 13.78 -26.24 18.67
CA GLU A 279 12.84 -26.94 19.55
C GLU A 279 11.37 -26.61 19.23
N ASP A 280 11.09 -25.93 18.11
CA ASP A 280 9.71 -25.64 17.71
C ASP A 280 9.00 -26.91 17.25
N SER A 281 8.03 -27.36 18.04
CA SER A 281 7.28 -28.60 17.88
C SER A 281 6.52 -28.67 16.54
N VAL A 282 6.01 -27.54 16.03
CA VAL A 282 5.23 -27.46 14.78
C VAL A 282 6.17 -27.62 13.58
N VAL A 283 7.34 -26.98 13.66
CA VAL A 283 8.40 -27.11 12.63
C VAL A 283 8.95 -28.54 12.61
N LEU A 284 9.08 -29.19 13.78
CA LEU A 284 9.43 -30.61 13.88
C LEU A 284 8.34 -31.52 13.32
N ARG A 285 7.05 -31.25 13.55
CA ARG A 285 5.93 -31.96 12.92
C ARG A 285 6.06 -31.91 11.40
N LEU A 286 6.24 -30.71 10.82
CA LEU A 286 6.42 -30.57 9.38
C LEU A 286 7.63 -31.37 8.86
N LYS A 287 8.75 -31.37 9.61
CA LYS A 287 9.92 -32.19 9.25
C LYS A 287 9.55 -33.67 9.16
N THR A 288 8.93 -34.22 10.19
CA THR A 288 8.54 -35.63 10.22
C THR A 288 7.57 -35.96 9.09
N SER A 289 6.61 -35.07 8.80
CA SER A 289 5.67 -35.27 7.70
C SER A 289 6.33 -35.21 6.32
N LEU A 290 7.28 -34.29 6.11
CA LEU A 290 8.08 -34.22 4.88
C LEU A 290 8.95 -35.46 4.69
N ASP A 291 9.62 -35.93 5.75
CA ASP A 291 10.46 -37.13 5.69
C ASP A 291 9.62 -38.38 5.39
N ALA A 292 8.44 -38.50 5.99
CA ALA A 292 7.49 -39.57 5.69
C ALA A 292 6.95 -39.50 4.26
N PHE A 293 6.73 -38.30 3.71
CA PHE A 293 6.30 -38.14 2.32
C PHE A 293 7.42 -38.47 1.33
N LYS A 294 8.67 -38.10 1.63
CA LYS A 294 9.85 -38.43 0.81
C LYS A 294 10.03 -39.93 0.62
N TRP A 295 9.69 -40.74 1.62
CA TRP A 295 9.72 -42.20 1.49
C TRP A 295 8.79 -42.73 0.38
N ARG A 296 7.73 -41.98 0.05
CA ARG A 296 6.75 -42.34 -1.00
C ARG A 296 7.15 -41.82 -2.39
N MET A 297 8.12 -40.92 -2.50
CA MET A 297 8.51 -40.31 -3.79
C MET A 297 8.89 -41.31 -4.88
N PRO A 298 9.59 -42.43 -4.59
CA PRO A 298 9.85 -43.45 -5.61
C PRO A 298 8.57 -44.01 -6.24
N LEU A 299 7.50 -44.16 -5.45
CA LEU A 299 6.20 -44.58 -5.98
C LEU A 299 5.65 -43.57 -6.98
N PHE A 300 5.69 -42.27 -6.67
CA PHE A 300 5.23 -41.23 -7.58
C PHE A 300 5.94 -41.28 -8.93
N ALA A 301 7.25 -41.54 -8.95
CA ALA A 301 8.03 -41.64 -10.18
C ALA A 301 7.59 -42.81 -11.06
N GLU A 302 7.25 -43.96 -10.46
CA GLU A 302 6.83 -45.15 -11.21
C GLU A 302 5.37 -45.05 -11.68
N VAL A 303 4.47 -44.60 -10.81
CA VAL A 303 3.01 -44.58 -11.09
C VAL A 303 2.60 -43.45 -12.02
N ALA A 304 3.35 -42.34 -12.05
CA ALA A 304 3.10 -41.22 -12.94
C ALA A 304 3.81 -41.35 -14.30
N ASN A 305 4.29 -42.55 -14.64
CA ASN A 305 4.91 -42.80 -15.93
C ASN A 305 3.86 -42.71 -17.06
N PRO A 306 3.99 -41.74 -18.00
CA PRO A 306 3.01 -41.54 -19.08
C PRO A 306 2.93 -42.70 -20.08
N ALA A 307 3.91 -43.62 -20.05
CA ALA A 307 3.89 -44.83 -20.86
C ALA A 307 2.95 -45.92 -20.32
N LEU A 308 2.48 -45.81 -19.07
CA LEU A 308 1.55 -46.78 -18.48
C LEU A 308 0.20 -46.71 -19.19
N GLN A 309 -0.31 -47.88 -19.59
CA GLN A 309 -1.58 -48.06 -20.28
C GLN A 309 -2.43 -49.06 -19.49
N ALA A 310 -3.71 -49.19 -19.82
CA ALA A 310 -4.65 -50.09 -19.15
C ALA A 310 -4.10 -51.53 -18.96
N ARG A 311 -3.37 -52.07 -19.95
CA ARG A 311 -2.72 -53.40 -19.83
C ARG A 311 -1.66 -53.46 -18.71
N HIS A 312 -0.88 -52.40 -18.53
CA HIS A 312 0.15 -52.31 -17.51
C HIS A 312 -0.50 -52.17 -16.12
N TRP A 313 -1.56 -51.36 -16.02
CA TRP A 313 -2.34 -51.22 -14.79
C TRP A 313 -3.03 -52.51 -14.39
N ALA A 314 -3.60 -53.27 -15.34
CA ALA A 314 -4.15 -54.60 -15.07
C ALA A 314 -3.11 -55.57 -14.52
N ALA A 315 -1.87 -55.52 -15.02
CA ALA A 315 -0.77 -56.33 -14.50
C ALA A 315 -0.35 -55.90 -13.08
N ILE A 316 -0.25 -54.59 -12.83
CA ILE A 316 0.06 -54.04 -11.50
C ILE A 316 -1.02 -54.43 -10.47
N TYR A 317 -2.30 -54.26 -10.81
CA TYR A 317 -3.41 -54.65 -9.94
C TYR A 317 -3.47 -56.17 -9.73
N GLY A 318 -3.13 -56.96 -10.75
CA GLY A 318 -3.05 -58.41 -10.63
C GLY A 318 -2.01 -58.90 -9.61
N VAL A 319 -0.91 -58.16 -9.42
CA VAL A 319 0.08 -58.46 -8.35
C VAL A 319 -0.48 -58.17 -6.95
N LEU A 320 -1.46 -57.26 -6.86
CA LEU A 320 -2.16 -56.92 -5.62
C LEU A 320 -3.42 -57.78 -5.38
N ASP A 321 -3.65 -58.82 -6.19
CA ASP A 321 -4.89 -59.61 -6.19
C ASP A 321 -6.16 -58.76 -6.38
N LEU A 322 -6.06 -57.66 -7.14
CA LEU A 322 -7.15 -56.74 -7.47
C LEU A 322 -7.44 -56.72 -8.97
N THR A 323 -8.62 -56.23 -9.34
CA THR A 323 -9.01 -56.02 -10.75
C THR A 323 -8.90 -54.53 -11.08
N TYR A 324 -8.24 -54.21 -12.19
CA TYR A 324 -8.17 -52.85 -12.69
C TYR A 324 -9.49 -52.45 -13.35
N ASP A 325 -10.00 -51.27 -13.00
CA ASP A 325 -11.20 -50.66 -13.57
C ASP A 325 -10.81 -49.32 -14.21
N GLU A 326 -11.13 -49.15 -15.49
CA GLU A 326 -10.85 -47.90 -16.22
C GLU A 326 -11.77 -46.76 -15.76
N GLU A 327 -12.96 -47.06 -15.23
CA GLU A 327 -13.89 -46.06 -14.70
C GLU A 327 -13.44 -45.52 -13.33
N ASP A 328 -12.54 -46.24 -12.64
CA ASP A 328 -11.98 -45.86 -11.34
C ASP A 328 -10.45 -45.74 -11.40
N PRO A 329 -9.91 -44.61 -11.93
CA PRO A 329 -8.49 -44.47 -12.17
C PRO A 329 -7.64 -44.57 -10.88
N PRO A 330 -6.40 -45.07 -11.00
CA PRO A 330 -5.50 -45.26 -9.86
C PRO A 330 -5.08 -43.91 -9.29
N THR A 331 -5.01 -43.84 -7.98
CA THR A 331 -4.44 -42.70 -7.24
C THR A 331 -3.35 -43.21 -6.29
N PRO A 332 -2.34 -42.39 -5.96
CA PRO A 332 -1.31 -42.81 -5.02
C PRO A 332 -1.87 -43.25 -3.65
N SER A 333 -2.94 -42.61 -3.17
CA SER A 333 -3.61 -43.00 -1.92
C SER A 333 -4.17 -44.42 -1.99
N LYS A 334 -4.94 -44.74 -3.03
CA LYS A 334 -5.52 -46.08 -3.18
C LYS A 334 -4.45 -47.15 -3.29
N LEU A 335 -3.42 -46.90 -4.11
CA LEU A 335 -2.32 -47.85 -4.29
C LEU A 335 -1.59 -48.11 -2.97
N LEU A 336 -1.34 -47.06 -2.17
CA LEU A 336 -0.75 -47.22 -0.84
C LEU A 336 -1.65 -48.01 0.11
N ASP A 337 -2.97 -47.77 0.10
CA ASP A 337 -3.94 -48.52 0.89
C ASP A 337 -4.00 -50.00 0.49
N TYR A 338 -3.74 -50.31 -0.79
CA TYR A 338 -3.64 -51.68 -1.31
C TYR A 338 -2.28 -52.34 -1.05
N GLY A 339 -1.35 -51.67 -0.38
CA GLY A 339 -0.04 -52.25 -0.06
C GLY A 339 0.93 -52.28 -1.23
N ILE A 340 0.78 -51.40 -2.24
CA ILE A 340 1.63 -51.36 -3.44
C ILE A 340 3.14 -51.33 -3.15
N MET A 341 3.54 -50.75 -2.02
CA MET A 341 4.94 -50.63 -1.62
C MET A 341 5.60 -51.98 -1.29
N GLU A 342 4.83 -53.00 -0.90
CA GLU A 342 5.34 -54.36 -0.67
C GLU A 342 5.67 -55.07 -1.99
N HIS A 343 5.08 -54.60 -3.10
CA HIS A 343 5.23 -55.13 -4.44
C HIS A 343 5.95 -54.15 -5.38
N PHE A 344 6.72 -53.20 -4.81
CA PHE A 344 7.34 -52.10 -5.56
C PHE A 344 8.20 -52.59 -6.75
N ASP A 345 8.99 -53.65 -6.57
CA ASP A 345 9.81 -54.23 -7.65
C ASP A 345 8.98 -54.65 -8.88
N ALA A 346 7.77 -55.16 -8.65
CA ALA A 346 6.87 -55.55 -9.74
C ALA A 346 6.32 -54.31 -10.47
N VAL A 347 6.05 -53.22 -9.75
CA VAL A 347 5.65 -51.94 -10.34
C VAL A 347 6.76 -51.39 -11.22
N GLN A 348 8.00 -51.39 -10.73
CA GLN A 348 9.16 -50.94 -11.51
C GLN A 348 9.37 -51.78 -12.78
N ALA A 349 9.19 -53.10 -12.68
CA ALA A 349 9.27 -53.99 -13.83
C ALA A 349 8.21 -53.64 -14.91
N GLN A 350 6.97 -53.38 -14.50
CA GLN A 350 5.90 -52.96 -15.43
C GLN A 350 6.16 -51.55 -15.99
N GLY A 351 6.66 -50.62 -15.18
CA GLY A 351 7.08 -49.29 -15.62
C GLY A 351 8.19 -49.35 -16.68
N ALA A 352 9.19 -50.22 -16.50
CA ALA A 352 10.25 -50.42 -17.47
C ALA A 352 9.76 -51.02 -18.79
N VAL A 353 8.84 -51.99 -18.74
CA VAL A 353 8.18 -52.55 -19.94
C VAL A 353 7.43 -51.45 -20.68
N ALA A 354 6.62 -50.67 -19.97
CA ALA A 354 5.83 -49.58 -20.53
C ALA A 354 6.71 -48.54 -21.23
N THR A 355 7.75 -48.03 -20.56
CA THR A 355 8.68 -47.05 -21.12
C THR A 355 9.37 -47.57 -22.38
N LYS A 356 9.78 -48.85 -22.38
CA LYS A 356 10.40 -49.48 -23.54
C LYS A 356 9.44 -49.51 -24.73
N GLU A 357 8.21 -49.95 -24.51
CA GLU A 357 7.17 -49.98 -25.54
C GLU A 357 6.86 -48.59 -26.09
N TYR A 358 6.77 -47.58 -25.22
CA TYR A 358 6.52 -46.19 -25.62
C TYR A 358 7.65 -45.62 -26.48
N SER A 359 8.90 -45.94 -26.17
CA SER A 359 10.07 -45.49 -26.98
C SER A 359 10.20 -46.16 -28.35
N MET A 360 9.46 -47.25 -28.58
CA MET A 360 9.44 -48.00 -29.86
C MET A 360 8.28 -47.60 -30.77
N LEU A 361 7.38 -46.74 -30.28
CA LEU A 361 6.31 -46.07 -31.03
C LEU A 361 6.77 -44.69 -31.49
#